data_AF-A0AA37HSM9-F1
#
_entry.id   AF-A0AA37HSM9-F1
#
_cell.length_a   1.000
_cell.length_b   1.000
_cell.length_c   1.000
_cell.angle_alpha   90.00
_cell.angle_beta   90.00
_cell.angle_gamma   90.00
#
_symmetry.space_group_name_H-M   'P 1'
#
loop_
_entity.id
_entity.type
_entity.pdbx_description
1 polymer ?
#
loop_
_entity_poly.entity_id
_entity_poly.type
_entity_poly.pdbx_seq_one_letter_code
_entity_poly.pdbx_strand_id
1 'polypeptide(L)'
;MEPLDTTTPPAPAPRPAGPRVAIIYCTRCNWLLRAAWMAQELLSTFRDDLGEVALVPATGGAFSIAVGEEIVWERVRDGGFPDVKALKQRVRDRLDPGRDLGHIDR
;
A
#
# COMPACT_ATOMS: atom_id res chain seq x y z
N MET A 1 7.14 35.96 -25.30
CA MET A 1 7.40 35.30 -24.02
C MET A 1 6.08 35.31 -23.28
N GLU A 2 5.30 34.26 -23.47
CA GLU A 2 3.94 34.11 -22.95
C GLU A 2 4.02 33.78 -21.45
N PRO A 3 3.21 34.41 -20.57
CA PRO A 3 3.26 34.12 -19.15
C PRO A 3 2.73 32.71 -18.90
N LEU A 4 3.47 31.89 -18.14
CA LEU A 4 3.02 30.57 -17.72
C LEU A 4 1.82 30.74 -16.79
N ASP A 5 0.64 30.37 -17.27
CA ASP A 5 -0.61 30.33 -16.50
C ASP A 5 -0.40 29.50 -15.22
N THR A 6 -0.50 30.14 -14.07
CA THR A 6 -0.34 29.51 -12.74
C THR A 6 -1.68 28.92 -12.29
N THR A 7 -2.35 28.17 -13.15
CA THR A 7 -3.59 27.49 -12.77
C THR A 7 -3.22 26.28 -11.91
N THR A 8 -3.35 26.44 -10.59
CA THR A 8 -3.30 25.32 -9.63
C THR A 8 -4.28 24.25 -10.11
N PRO A 9 -3.84 22.99 -10.32
CA PRO A 9 -4.76 21.94 -10.71
C PRO A 9 -5.84 21.77 -9.63
N PRO A 10 -7.10 21.57 -10.01
CA PRO A 10 -8.17 21.38 -9.04
C PRO A 10 -7.82 20.20 -8.14
N ALA A 11 -8.09 20.33 -6.84
CA ALA A 11 -7.92 19.23 -5.91
C ALA A 11 -8.70 17.99 -6.42
N PRO A 12 -8.14 16.78 -6.30
CA PRO A 12 -8.85 15.58 -6.72
C PRO A 12 -10.19 15.50 -5.97
N ALA A 13 -11.23 15.02 -6.67
CA ALA A 13 -12.53 14.82 -6.06
C ALA A 13 -12.39 13.93 -4.80
N PRO A 14 -13.17 14.17 -3.74
CA PRO A 14 -13.13 13.35 -2.55
C PRO A 14 -13.51 11.91 -2.92
N ARG A 15 -12.52 11.02 -2.89
CA ARG A 15 -12.77 9.57 -3.02
C ARG A 15 -13.45 9.08 -1.74
N PRO A 16 -14.32 8.05 -1.81
CA PRO A 16 -14.85 7.42 -0.61
C PRO A 16 -13.69 7.05 0.34
N ALA A 17 -13.92 7.18 1.65
CA ALA A 17 -12.91 6.99 2.68
C ALA A 17 -12.55 5.50 2.86
N GLY A 18 -11.91 4.91 1.86
CA GLY A 18 -11.25 3.62 1.98
C GLY A 18 -10.10 3.73 2.99
N PRO A 19 -9.75 2.64 3.70
CA PRO A 19 -8.69 2.69 4.69
C PRO A 19 -7.33 2.96 4.03
N ARG A 20 -6.46 3.54 4.84
CA ARG A 20 -5.06 3.82 4.50
C ARG A 20 -4.21 2.57 4.67
N VAL A 21 -3.41 2.23 3.66
CA VAL A 21 -2.34 1.24 3.81
C VAL A 21 -1.00 1.97 3.94
N ALA A 22 -0.20 1.64 4.96
CA ALA A 22 1.14 2.18 5.11
C ALA A 22 2.19 1.07 4.94
N ILE A 23 3.13 1.26 4.02
CA ILE A 23 4.31 0.40 3.83
C ILE A 23 5.51 1.12 4.40
N ILE A 24 5.90 0.74 5.61
CA ILE A 24 7.10 1.26 6.29
C ILE A 24 8.29 0.49 5.73
N TYR A 25 9.32 1.18 5.25
CA TYR A 25 10.47 0.53 4.62
C TYR A 25 11.81 1.19 4.98
N CYS A 26 12.84 0.37 5.17
CA CYS A 26 14.21 0.83 5.37
C CYS A 26 14.78 1.46 4.09
N THR A 27 15.05 2.77 4.12
CA THR A 27 15.63 3.51 2.98
C THR A 27 17.07 3.10 2.67
N ARG A 28 17.83 2.71 3.70
CA ARG A 28 19.24 2.28 3.56
C ARG A 28 19.42 0.83 3.12
N CYS A 29 18.32 0.08 3.03
CA CYS A 29 18.36 -1.36 2.76
C CYS A 29 18.04 -1.69 1.29
N ASN A 30 17.90 -0.67 0.43
CA ASN A 30 17.49 -0.79 -0.96
C ASN A 30 16.11 -1.47 -1.14
N TRP A 31 15.16 -1.17 -0.25
CA TRP A 31 13.81 -1.78 -0.27
C TRP A 31 12.72 -0.88 -0.87
N LEU A 32 13.07 0.32 -1.36
CA LEU A 32 12.11 1.22 -2.00
C LEU A 32 11.38 0.55 -3.17
N LEU A 33 12.13 -0.09 -4.08
CA LEU A 33 11.53 -0.72 -5.27
C LEU A 33 10.53 -1.82 -4.89
N ARG A 34 10.85 -2.61 -3.86
CA ARG A 34 9.95 -3.64 -3.33
C ARG A 34 8.69 -3.02 -2.74
N ALA A 35 8.84 -1.99 -1.89
CA ALA A 35 7.72 -1.30 -1.27
C ALA A 35 6.81 -0.64 -2.32
N ALA A 36 7.40 0.03 -3.32
CA ALA A 36 6.68 0.69 -4.40
C ALA A 36 5.93 -0.32 -5.28
N TRP A 37 6.54 -1.46 -5.64
CA TRP A 37 5.86 -2.51 -6.38
C TRP A 37 4.67 -3.09 -5.59
N MET A 38 4.84 -3.38 -4.30
CA MET A 38 3.73 -3.82 -3.44
C MET A 38 2.60 -2.79 -3.37
N ALA A 39 2.92 -1.49 -3.32
CA ALA A 39 1.91 -0.45 -3.38
C ALA A 39 1.12 -0.46 -4.71
N GLN A 40 1.82 -0.66 -5.85
CA GLN A 40 1.18 -0.78 -7.16
C GLN A 40 0.25 -2.00 -7.23
N GLU A 41 0.69 -3.14 -6.70
CA GLU A 41 -0.13 -4.36 -6.63
C GLU A 41 -1.42 -4.15 -5.84
N LEU A 42 -1.34 -3.46 -4.69
CA LEU A 42 -2.50 -3.15 -3.86
C LEU A 42 -3.46 -2.18 -4.57
N LEU A 43 -2.95 -1.07 -5.11
CA LEU A 43 -3.76 -0.08 -5.82
C LEU A 43 -4.41 -0.67 -7.09
N SER A 44 -3.71 -1.56 -7.80
CA SER A 44 -4.25 -2.26 -8.97
C SER A 44 -5.36 -3.25 -8.60
N THR A 45 -5.24 -3.91 -7.43
CA THR A 45 -6.20 -4.93 -6.98
C THR A 45 -7.45 -4.33 -6.37
N PHE A 46 -7.26 -3.37 -5.45
CA PHE A 46 -8.33 -2.84 -4.61
C PHE A 46 -8.90 -1.52 -5.12
N ARG A 47 -8.23 -0.82 -6.05
CA ARG A 47 -8.74 0.40 -6.73
C ARG A 47 -9.44 1.37 -5.76
N ASP A 48 -10.76 1.49 -5.87
CA ASP A 48 -11.59 2.45 -5.14
C ASP A 48 -11.87 2.04 -3.68
N ASP A 49 -11.54 0.80 -3.31
CA ASP A 49 -11.70 0.28 -1.96
C ASP A 49 -10.59 0.77 -1.00
N LEU A 50 -9.48 1.30 -1.54
CA LEU A 50 -8.40 1.91 -0.78
C LEU A 50 -8.44 3.43 -0.89
N GLY A 51 -8.31 4.12 0.23
CA GLY A 51 -8.17 5.59 0.23
C GLY A 51 -6.80 6.02 -0.28
N GLU A 52 -5.76 5.36 0.22
CA GLU A 52 -4.36 5.60 -0.17
C GLU A 52 -3.45 4.41 0.17
N VAL A 53 -2.30 4.36 -0.50
CA VAL A 53 -1.15 3.55 -0.07
C VAL A 53 0.05 4.48 0.13
N ALA A 54 0.53 4.59 1.36
CA ALA A 54 1.64 5.44 1.75
C ALA A 54 2.95 4.65 1.81
N LEU A 55 3.98 5.13 1.13
CA LEU A 55 5.35 4.67 1.33
C LEU A 55 5.98 5.50 2.44
N VAL A 56 6.32 4.87 3.57
CA VAL A 56 6.82 5.55 4.77
C VAL A 56 8.30 5.22 4.99
N PRO A 57 9.22 6.17 4.76
CA PRO A 57 10.64 5.99 5.00
C PRO A 57 10.95 5.64 6.46
N ALA A 58 11.81 4.65 6.67
CA ALA A 58 12.34 4.26 7.97
C ALA A 58 13.81 3.82 7.88
N THR A 59 14.38 3.43 9.02
CA THR A 59 15.75 2.90 9.13
C THR A 59 15.78 1.60 9.95
N GLY A 60 16.96 1.05 10.21
CA GLY A 60 17.11 -0.08 11.13
C GLY A 60 16.59 -1.42 10.59
N GLY A 61 16.52 -1.59 9.27
CA GLY A 61 15.96 -2.82 8.68
C GLY A 61 14.45 -2.97 8.91
N ALA A 62 13.74 -1.88 9.23
CA ALA A 62 12.29 -1.91 9.36
C ALA A 62 11.63 -2.26 8.02
N PHE A 63 10.69 -3.19 8.05
CA PHE A 63 9.73 -3.38 6.97
C PHE A 63 8.42 -3.90 7.54
N SER A 64 7.36 -3.10 7.45
CA SER A 64 6.03 -3.48 7.93
C SER A 64 4.94 -2.89 7.05
N ILE A 65 3.80 -3.57 7.02
CA ILE A 65 2.61 -3.16 6.27
C ILE A 65 1.47 -3.04 7.26
N ALA A 66 0.81 -1.89 7.27
CA ALA A 66 -0.32 -1.58 8.14
C ALA A 66 -1.57 -1.27 7.32
N VAL A 67 -2.74 -1.71 7.78
CA VAL A 67 -4.05 -1.27 7.28
C VAL A 67 -4.73 -0.51 8.41
N GLY A 68 -4.92 0.80 8.24
CA GLY A 68 -5.30 1.69 9.35
C GLY A 68 -4.24 1.64 10.46
N GLU A 69 -4.66 1.23 11.67
CA GLU A 69 -3.80 1.11 12.84
C GLU A 69 -3.21 -0.30 13.02
N GLU A 70 -3.60 -1.27 12.20
CA GLU A 70 -3.26 -2.68 12.41
C GLU A 70 -2.13 -3.17 11.50
N ILE A 71 -1.11 -3.80 12.07
CA ILE A 71 0.03 -4.38 11.34
C ILE A 71 -0.33 -5.75 10.74
N VAL A 72 -0.61 -5.78 9.43
CA VAL A 72 -0.86 -7.01 8.65
C VAL A 72 0.42 -7.78 8.33
N TRP A 73 1.59 -7.12 8.31
CA TRP A 73 2.88 -7.77 8.07
C TRP A 73 4.02 -7.04 8.78
N GLU A 74 4.94 -7.76 9.39
CA GLU A 74 6.20 -7.25 9.93
C GLU A 74 7.32 -8.23 9.59
N ARG A 75 8.41 -7.73 9.02
CA ARG A 75 9.46 -8.56 8.43
C ARG A 75 10.13 -9.53 9.38
N VAL A 76 10.36 -9.16 10.63
CA VAL A 76 11.01 -10.06 11.60
C VAL A 76 10.02 -11.11 12.09
N ARG A 77 8.81 -10.70 12.47
CA ARG A 77 7.72 -11.54 12.96
C ARG A 77 7.23 -12.54 11.92
N ASP A 78 7.05 -12.11 10.68
CA ASP A 78 6.43 -12.88 9.59
C ASP A 78 7.46 -13.55 8.66
N GLY A 79 8.76 -13.51 9.00
CA GLY A 79 9.77 -14.29 8.30
C GLY A 79 10.18 -13.77 6.93
N GLY A 80 10.41 -12.45 6.80
CA GLY A 80 10.87 -11.82 5.57
C GLY A 80 9.81 -10.93 4.93
N PHE A 81 9.67 -11.02 3.61
CA PHE A 81 8.73 -10.19 2.86
C PHE A 81 7.57 -11.05 2.38
N PRO A 82 6.34 -10.49 2.31
CA PRO A 82 5.23 -11.24 1.76
C PRO A 82 5.46 -11.46 0.26
N ASP A 83 5.01 -12.60 -0.25
CA ASP A 83 4.68 -12.68 -1.67
C ASP A 83 3.40 -11.88 -1.96
N VAL A 84 3.12 -11.68 -3.25
CA VAL A 84 1.97 -10.86 -3.67
C VAL A 84 0.62 -11.47 -3.28
N LYS A 85 0.53 -12.81 -3.19
CA LYS A 85 -0.71 -13.51 -2.82
C LYS A 85 -0.99 -13.30 -1.35
N ALA A 86 -0.03 -13.57 -0.47
CA ALA A 86 -0.13 -13.35 0.96
C ALA A 86 -0.42 -11.87 1.28
N LEU A 87 0.22 -10.94 0.57
CA LEU A 87 -0.04 -9.51 0.71
C LEU A 87 -1.51 -9.17 0.41
N LYS A 88 -2.01 -9.57 -0.76
CA LYS A 88 -3.39 -9.26 -1.18
C LYS A 88 -4.41 -9.93 -0.27
N GLN A 89 -4.19 -11.18 0.12
CA GLN A 89 -5.09 -11.89 1.05
C GLN A 89 -5.17 -11.19 2.40
N ARG A 90 -4.02 -10.89 3.04
CA ARG A 90 -4.04 -10.22 4.36
C ARG A 90 -4.64 -8.82 4.31
N VAL A 91 -4.46 -8.08 3.21
CA VAL A 91 -5.14 -6.79 3.04
C VAL A 91 -6.64 -7.00 2.87
N ARG A 92 -7.08 -7.92 1.99
CA ARG A 92 -8.50 -8.28 1.80
C ARG A 92 -9.17 -8.67 3.12
N ASP A 93 -8.52 -9.52 3.92
CA ASP A 93 -9.05 -9.97 5.21
C ASP A 93 -9.30 -8.81 6.20
N ARG A 94 -8.71 -7.63 5.96
CA ARG A 94 -8.96 -6.41 6.75
C ARG A 94 -9.93 -5.44 6.10
N LEU A 95 -9.99 -5.41 4.77
CA LEU A 95 -10.89 -4.54 4.01
C LEU A 95 -12.30 -5.13 3.93
N ASP A 96 -12.39 -6.37 3.47
CA ASP A 96 -13.60 -7.10 3.15
C ASP A 96 -13.31 -8.61 3.16
N PRO A 97 -13.43 -9.27 4.34
CA PRO A 97 -13.12 -10.69 4.50
C PRO A 97 -13.93 -11.63 3.57
N GLY A 98 -15.09 -11.19 3.09
CA GLY A 98 -15.97 -11.99 2.24
C GLY A 98 -15.64 -11.92 0.74
N ARG A 99 -14.72 -11.03 0.34
CA ARG A 99 -14.40 -10.82 -1.07
C ARG A 99 -13.57 -11.95 -1.67
N ASP A 100 -14.04 -12.51 -2.78
CA ASP A 100 -13.27 -13.44 -3.61
C ASP A 100 -12.18 -12.69 -4.41
N LEU A 101 -10.91 -13.11 -4.28
CA LEU A 101 -9.79 -12.59 -5.07
C LEU A 101 -9.49 -13.45 -6.32
N GLY A 102 -10.38 -14.38 -6.67
CA GLY A 102 -10.28 -15.23 -7.85
C GLY A 102 -9.12 -16.21 -7.75
N HIS A 103 -8.22 -16.21 -8.75
CA HIS A 103 -7.06 -17.12 -8.78
C HIS A 103 -6.10 -16.95 -7.60
N ILE A 104 -6.18 -15.83 -6.88
CA ILE A 104 -5.36 -15.61 -5.67
C ILE A 104 -5.82 -16.51 -4.52
N ASP A 105 -7.11 -16.84 -4.41
CA ASP A 105 -7.64 -17.67 -3.31
C ASP A 105 -7.59 -19.18 -3.59
N ARG A 106 -7.12 -19.60 -4.77
CA ARG A 106 -6.95 -21.01 -5.16
C ARG A 106 -5.51 -21.49 -5.05
#